data_AF-A0A2V9M5H0-F1
#
_entry.id   AF-A0A2V9M5H0-F1
#
_cell.length_a   1.000
_cell.length_b   1.000
_cell.length_c   1.000
_cell.angle_alpha   90.00
_cell.angle_beta   90.00
_cell.angle_gamma   90.00
#
_symmetry.space_group_name_H-M   'P 1'
#
loop_
_entity.id
_entity.type
_entity.pdbx_description
1 polymer ?
#
loop_
_entity_poly.entity_id
_entity_poly.type
_entity_poly.pdbx_seq_one_letter_code
_entity_poly.pdbx_strand_id
1 'polypeptide(L)'
;MKKVQEVKEGLPQKGIAEELLREKSTHYFKTLLGLTLRMDSHKIDTSEPLANYGIDSILIVQINHSLREVFGEINNSLLFEVQTIDALVKYFIKTHKDALIKILRLDKQTVDEEDSRPHKVKTEKTPVISKSRSRNGRRFAAWSASETEDKAGISKDPIAIIGMSGRYPQAKNLEAYWENLKSGRDCIVEIPKERWPLEGFFHPHVEEAVTQGKSYSKWGGFLDGFADFDPLFFNISPREAVSMDPQERLFLQ
;
A
#
# COMPACT_ATOMS: atom_id res chain seq x y z
N MET A 1 -17.10 -62.83 -44.09
CA MET A 1 -16.30 -63.30 -42.93
C MET A 1 -15.00 -62.50 -42.88
N LYS A 2 -14.60 -62.10 -41.66
CA LYS A 2 -13.39 -61.35 -41.24
C LYS A 2 -13.28 -59.88 -41.67
N LYS A 3 -13.75 -59.02 -40.75
CA LYS A 3 -13.41 -57.58 -40.66
C LYS A 3 -11.99 -57.42 -40.12
N VAL A 4 -11.29 -56.47 -40.72
CA VAL A 4 -9.99 -55.92 -40.34
C VAL A 4 -10.09 -55.25 -38.97
N GLN A 5 -9.14 -55.55 -38.08
CA GLN A 5 -8.84 -54.77 -36.88
C GLN A 5 -7.89 -53.64 -37.30
N GLU A 6 -8.27 -52.40 -36.98
CA GLU A 6 -7.36 -51.26 -37.03
C GLU A 6 -7.28 -50.67 -35.62
N VAL A 7 -6.03 -50.54 -35.17
CA VAL A 7 -5.59 -50.07 -33.86
C VAL A 7 -5.83 -48.56 -33.79
N LYS A 8 -6.50 -48.08 -32.73
CA LYS A 8 -6.48 -46.65 -32.36
C LYS A 8 -5.70 -46.49 -31.06
N GLU A 9 -4.50 -45.93 -31.20
CA GLU A 9 -3.73 -45.32 -30.12
C GLU A 9 -4.50 -44.13 -29.54
N GLY A 10 -4.70 -44.11 -28.22
CA GLY A 10 -5.22 -42.96 -27.48
C GLY A 10 -4.06 -42.12 -26.92
N LEU A 11 -3.96 -40.85 -27.35
CA LEU A 11 -3.06 -39.86 -26.75
C LEU A 11 -3.67 -39.19 -25.49
N PRO A 12 -2.85 -38.71 -24.54
CA PRO A 12 -3.29 -38.26 -23.21
C PRO A 12 -3.89 -36.85 -23.21
N GLN A 13 -5.22 -36.76 -23.06
CA GLN A 13 -5.98 -35.49 -23.03
C GLN A 13 -5.64 -34.56 -21.84
N LYS A 14 -5.02 -35.08 -20.76
CA LYS A 14 -4.79 -34.32 -19.52
C LYS A 14 -3.62 -33.32 -19.61
N GLY A 15 -2.58 -33.63 -20.40
CA GLY A 15 -1.41 -32.76 -20.56
C GLY A 15 -1.65 -31.52 -21.43
N ILE A 16 -2.50 -31.65 -22.45
CA ILE A 16 -2.83 -30.56 -23.38
C ILE A 16 -3.63 -29.45 -22.68
N ALA A 17 -4.50 -29.81 -21.74
CA ALA A 17 -5.30 -28.85 -20.98
C ALA A 17 -4.45 -28.00 -20.00
N GLU A 18 -3.42 -28.59 -19.38
CA GLU A 18 -2.53 -27.85 -18.48
C GLU A 18 -1.54 -26.96 -19.23
N GLU A 19 -1.07 -27.40 -20.40
CA GLU A 19 -0.26 -26.59 -21.31
C GLU A 19 -1.02 -25.35 -21.79
N LEU A 20 -2.25 -25.54 -22.27
CA LEU A 20 -3.11 -24.45 -22.73
C LEU A 20 -3.48 -23.48 -21.61
N LEU A 21 -3.73 -24.00 -20.39
CA LEU A 21 -4.00 -23.16 -19.22
C LEU A 21 -2.78 -22.32 -18.87
N ARG A 22 -1.57 -22.89 -18.91
CA ARG A 22 -0.32 -22.16 -18.64
C ARG A 22 -0.11 -21.05 -19.67
N GLU A 23 -0.21 -21.37 -20.95
CA GLU A 23 -0.03 -20.40 -22.04
C GLU A 23 -0.99 -19.21 -21.92
N LYS A 24 -2.30 -19.48 -21.73
CA LYS A 24 -3.31 -18.43 -21.57
C LYS A 24 -3.11 -17.62 -20.29
N SER A 25 -2.69 -18.27 -19.20
CA SER A 25 -2.37 -17.57 -17.94
C SER A 25 -1.16 -16.64 -18.11
N THR A 26 -0.10 -17.11 -18.77
CA THR A 26 1.09 -16.29 -19.06
C THR A 26 0.73 -15.05 -19.87
N HIS A 27 -0.09 -15.20 -20.92
CA HIS A 27 -0.55 -14.04 -21.71
C HIS A 27 -1.38 -13.05 -20.87
N TYR A 28 -2.26 -13.55 -20.01
CA TYR A 28 -3.05 -12.72 -19.10
C TYR A 28 -2.18 -11.89 -18.15
N PHE A 29 -1.22 -12.51 -17.46
CA PHE A 29 -0.33 -11.80 -16.55
C PHE A 29 0.60 -10.84 -17.27
N LYS A 30 1.08 -11.17 -18.48
CA LYS A 30 1.84 -10.23 -19.33
C LYS A 30 1.03 -8.99 -19.68
N THR A 31 -0.26 -9.15 -19.95
CA THR A 31 -1.16 -8.03 -20.28
C THR A 31 -1.43 -7.18 -19.06
N LEU A 32 -1.73 -7.80 -17.92
CA LEU A 32 -1.97 -7.10 -16.65
C LEU A 32 -0.75 -6.28 -16.22
N LEU A 33 0.43 -6.91 -16.23
CA LEU A 33 1.68 -6.24 -15.86
C LEU A 33 2.09 -5.19 -16.90
N GLY A 34 1.87 -5.43 -18.19
CA GLY A 34 2.13 -4.45 -19.24
C GLY A 34 1.29 -3.17 -19.09
N LEU A 35 0.01 -3.30 -18.72
CA LEU A 35 -0.84 -2.15 -18.43
C LEU A 35 -0.33 -1.35 -17.23
N THR A 36 0.05 -2.01 -16.15
CA THR A 36 0.57 -1.34 -14.95
C THR A 36 1.93 -0.69 -15.19
N LEU A 37 2.81 -1.35 -15.93
CA LEU A 37 4.14 -0.86 -16.30
C LEU A 37 4.14 0.17 -17.43
N ARG A 38 2.99 0.38 -18.10
CA ARG A 38 2.89 1.14 -19.36
C ARG A 38 3.87 0.64 -20.42
N MET A 39 4.09 -0.67 -20.45
CA MET A 39 4.96 -1.35 -21.39
C MET A 39 4.16 -2.31 -22.26
N ASP A 40 4.61 -2.51 -23.50
CA ASP A 40 4.02 -3.52 -24.37
C ASP A 40 4.23 -4.92 -23.79
N SER A 41 3.16 -5.71 -23.70
CA SER A 41 3.17 -7.09 -23.19
C SER A 41 4.17 -8.01 -23.92
N HIS A 42 4.53 -7.69 -25.17
CA HIS A 42 5.52 -8.41 -25.96
C HIS A 42 6.97 -8.09 -25.58
N LYS A 43 7.22 -6.99 -24.85
CA LYS A 43 8.56 -6.58 -24.38
C LYS A 43 8.90 -7.12 -22.98
N ILE A 44 7.98 -7.83 -22.35
CA ILE A 44 8.16 -8.40 -21.02
C ILE A 44 8.66 -9.84 -21.16
N ASP A 45 9.82 -10.14 -20.59
CA ASP A 45 10.32 -11.50 -20.44
C ASP A 45 9.61 -12.15 -19.24
N THR A 46 9.19 -13.40 -19.38
CA THR A 46 8.45 -14.11 -18.33
C THR A 46 9.35 -14.63 -17.22
N SER A 47 10.64 -14.80 -17.52
CA SER A 47 11.66 -15.38 -16.64
C SER A 47 12.51 -14.33 -15.94
N GLU A 48 12.48 -13.09 -16.41
CA GLU A 48 13.21 -11.97 -15.83
C GLU A 48 12.55 -11.49 -14.53
N PRO A 49 13.34 -11.18 -13.48
CA PRO A 49 12.80 -10.62 -12.24
C PRO A 49 12.05 -9.31 -12.48
N LEU A 50 10.85 -9.22 -11.94
CA LEU A 50 9.96 -8.05 -12.01
C LEU A 50 10.66 -6.76 -11.51
N ALA A 51 11.56 -6.88 -10.52
CA ALA A 51 12.38 -5.77 -10.03
C ALA A 51 13.24 -5.11 -11.12
N ASN A 52 13.72 -5.88 -12.10
CA ASN A 52 14.57 -5.38 -13.19
C ASN A 52 13.80 -4.54 -14.21
N TYR A 53 12.47 -4.62 -14.22
CA TYR A 53 11.58 -3.75 -14.98
C TYR A 53 11.23 -2.45 -14.24
N GLY A 54 11.87 -2.18 -13.09
CA GLY A 54 11.60 -0.99 -12.29
C GLY A 54 10.31 -1.10 -11.46
N ILE A 55 9.86 -2.32 -11.16
CA ILE A 55 8.73 -2.54 -10.25
C ILE A 55 9.17 -2.16 -8.83
N ASP A 56 8.79 -0.94 -8.42
CA ASP A 56 9.01 -0.41 -7.08
C ASP A 56 7.88 -0.81 -6.11
N SER A 57 8.02 -0.40 -4.85
CA SER A 57 7.04 -0.71 -3.80
C SER A 57 5.64 -0.14 -4.08
N ILE A 58 5.51 0.95 -4.87
CA ILE A 58 4.22 1.55 -5.21
C ILE A 58 3.54 0.71 -6.29
N LEU A 59 4.29 0.29 -7.31
CA LEU A 59 3.81 -0.58 -8.38
C LEU A 59 3.41 -1.96 -7.84
N ILE A 60 4.16 -2.51 -6.88
CA ILE A 60 3.79 -3.77 -6.19
C ILE A 60 2.42 -3.65 -5.53
N VAL A 61 2.15 -2.53 -4.85
CA VAL A 61 0.84 -2.30 -4.21
C VAL A 61 -0.28 -2.22 -5.26
N GLN A 62 -0.05 -1.55 -6.39
CA GLN A 62 -1.03 -1.44 -7.47
C GLN A 62 -1.31 -2.79 -8.13
N ILE A 63 -0.27 -3.57 -8.46
CA ILE A 63 -0.41 -4.90 -9.04
C ILE A 63 -1.16 -5.82 -8.06
N ASN A 64 -0.79 -5.82 -6.78
CA ASN A 64 -1.49 -6.60 -5.77
C ASN A 64 -2.97 -6.21 -5.66
N HIS A 65 -3.30 -4.92 -5.74
CA HIS A 65 -4.68 -4.47 -5.76
C HIS A 65 -5.45 -5.01 -6.97
N SER A 66 -4.91 -4.85 -8.19
CA SER A 66 -5.54 -5.37 -9.42
C SER A 66 -5.70 -6.89 -9.42
N LEU A 67 -4.73 -7.61 -8.85
CA LEU A 67 -4.85 -9.06 -8.70
C LEU A 67 -5.95 -9.42 -7.70
N ARG A 68 -6.11 -8.69 -6.59
CA ARG A 68 -7.15 -8.95 -5.59
C ARG A 68 -8.56 -8.72 -6.12
N GLU A 69 -8.75 -7.71 -6.97
CA GLU A 69 -10.04 -7.47 -7.63
C GLU A 69 -10.50 -8.69 -8.45
N VAL A 70 -9.53 -9.45 -8.99
CA VAL A 70 -9.81 -10.55 -9.92
C VAL A 70 -9.80 -11.92 -9.22
N PHE A 71 -8.85 -12.18 -8.33
CA PHE A 71 -8.65 -13.48 -7.69
C PHE A 71 -9.07 -13.52 -6.22
N GLY A 72 -9.52 -12.40 -5.66
CA GLY A 72 -9.94 -12.30 -4.26
C GLY A 72 -8.75 -12.11 -3.33
N GLU A 73 -8.68 -12.87 -2.24
CA GLU A 73 -7.63 -12.68 -1.25
C GLU A 73 -6.27 -13.18 -1.74
N ILE A 74 -5.30 -12.27 -1.74
CA ILE A 74 -3.92 -12.53 -2.14
C ILE A 74 -3.01 -11.94 -1.07
N ASN A 75 -1.96 -12.68 -0.72
CA ASN A 75 -0.94 -12.21 0.22
C ASN A 75 -0.25 -10.94 -0.31
N ASN A 76 -0.11 -9.94 0.57
CA ASN A 76 0.58 -8.68 0.27
C ASN A 76 2.05 -8.87 -0.07
N SER A 77 2.68 -9.95 0.44
CA SER A 77 4.06 -10.30 0.12
C SER A 77 4.23 -11.11 -1.17
N LEU A 78 3.14 -11.42 -1.90
CA LEU A 78 3.20 -12.38 -3.01
C LEU A 78 4.30 -12.05 -4.03
N LEU A 79 4.37 -10.81 -4.50
CA LEU A 79 5.34 -10.40 -5.53
C LEU A 79 6.79 -10.33 -5.01
N PHE A 80 7.02 -10.39 -3.70
CA PHE A 80 8.36 -10.56 -3.13
C PHE A 80 8.80 -12.03 -3.15
N GLU A 81 7.85 -12.95 -3.03
CA GLU A 81 8.07 -14.40 -3.04
C GLU A 81 8.13 -14.95 -4.48
N VAL A 82 7.24 -14.49 -5.36
CA VAL A 82 7.20 -14.86 -6.79
C VAL A 82 7.61 -13.66 -7.65
N GLN A 83 8.91 -13.60 -7.91
CA GLN A 83 9.55 -12.45 -8.57
C GLN A 83 9.49 -12.47 -10.10
N THR A 84 8.92 -13.50 -10.73
CA THR A 84 8.83 -13.64 -12.20
C THR A 84 7.41 -14.00 -12.62
N ILE A 85 7.05 -13.74 -13.88
CA ILE A 85 5.73 -14.10 -14.42
C ILE A 85 5.55 -15.61 -14.42
N ASP A 86 6.59 -16.38 -14.75
CA ASP A 86 6.52 -17.84 -14.73
C ASP A 86 6.25 -18.38 -13.32
N ALA A 87 6.89 -17.78 -12.30
CA ALA A 87 6.65 -18.13 -10.91
C ALA A 87 5.22 -17.74 -10.46
N LEU A 88 4.74 -16.58 -10.92
CA LEU A 88 3.38 -16.09 -10.66
C LEU A 88 2.33 -17.02 -11.28
N VAL A 89 2.47 -17.38 -12.55
CA VAL A 89 1.59 -18.32 -13.26
C VAL A 89 1.56 -19.66 -12.54
N LYS A 90 2.73 -20.19 -12.16
CA LYS A 90 2.84 -21.46 -11.42
C LYS A 90 2.14 -21.39 -10.06
N TYR A 91 2.26 -20.26 -9.36
CA TYR A 91 1.57 -20.03 -8.09
C TYR A 91 0.06 -20.05 -8.29
N PHE A 92 -0.50 -19.25 -9.20
CA PHE A 92 -1.94 -19.15 -9.40
C PHE A 92 -2.57 -20.43 -9.97
N ILE A 93 -1.85 -21.20 -10.80
CA ILE A 93 -2.31 -22.53 -11.22
C ILE A 93 -2.43 -23.49 -10.04
N LYS A 94 -1.57 -23.34 -9.02
CA LYS A 94 -1.59 -24.19 -7.82
C LYS A 94 -2.65 -23.76 -6.80
N THR A 95 -2.85 -22.46 -6.61
CA THR A 95 -3.68 -21.91 -5.52
C THR A 95 -5.07 -21.46 -5.97
N HIS A 96 -5.24 -21.00 -7.21
CA HIS A 96 -6.47 -20.40 -7.73
C HIS A 96 -6.85 -20.90 -9.13
N LYS A 97 -6.69 -22.21 -9.39
CA LYS A 97 -6.94 -22.84 -10.71
C LYS A 97 -8.34 -22.55 -11.25
N ASP A 98 -9.37 -22.67 -10.42
CA ASP A 98 -10.77 -22.50 -10.85
C ASP A 98 -11.10 -21.05 -11.21
N ALA A 99 -10.50 -20.09 -10.49
CA ALA A 99 -10.63 -18.67 -10.82
C ALA A 99 -9.98 -18.35 -12.17
N LEU A 100 -8.77 -18.87 -12.43
CA LEU A 100 -8.09 -18.72 -13.73
C LEU A 100 -8.92 -19.28 -14.88
N ILE A 101 -9.50 -20.48 -14.73
CA ILE A 101 -10.33 -21.11 -15.77
C ILE A 101 -11.56 -20.22 -16.09
N LYS A 102 -12.20 -19.67 -15.06
CA LYS A 102 -13.36 -18.78 -15.20
C LYS A 102 -13.02 -17.45 -15.89
N ILE A 103 -11.90 -16.83 -15.53
CA ILE A 103 -11.44 -15.54 -16.11
C ILE A 103 -11.00 -15.72 -17.56
N LEU A 104 -10.25 -16.78 -17.83
CA LEU A 104 -9.77 -17.12 -19.17
C LEU A 104 -10.88 -17.68 -20.07
N ARG A 105 -12.11 -17.81 -19.53
CA ARG A 105 -13.30 -18.36 -20.21
C ARG A 105 -12.99 -19.69 -20.90
N LEU A 106 -12.13 -20.50 -20.29
CA LEU A 106 -11.75 -21.81 -20.80
C LEU A 106 -12.91 -22.82 -20.76
N ASP A 107 -14.00 -22.49 -20.05
CA ASP A 107 -15.26 -23.24 -20.04
C ASP A 107 -16.11 -23.06 -21.32
N LYS A 108 -15.75 -22.13 -22.20
CA LYS A 108 -16.47 -21.86 -23.47
C LYS A 108 -15.50 -21.69 -24.63
N GLN A 109 -14.83 -22.77 -25.01
CA GLN A 109 -14.37 -22.96 -26.38
C GLN A 109 -14.95 -24.26 -26.94
N THR A 110 -16.26 -24.25 -27.14
CA THR A 110 -16.89 -24.80 -28.36
C THR A 110 -18.13 -23.95 -28.66
N VAL A 111 -18.16 -23.40 -29.88
CA VAL A 111 -19.33 -22.92 -30.66
C VAL A 111 -19.81 -21.46 -30.45
N ASP A 112 -19.44 -20.62 -31.44
CA ASP A 112 -20.19 -19.58 -32.18
C ASP A 112 -20.81 -18.38 -31.40
N GLU A 113 -20.32 -17.16 -31.63
CA GLU A 113 -20.76 -16.18 -32.66
C GLU A 113 -22.09 -15.48 -32.35
N GLU A 114 -22.03 -14.16 -32.49
CA GLU A 114 -23.11 -13.28 -32.90
C GLU A 114 -24.28 -12.97 -31.93
N ASP A 115 -24.24 -11.71 -31.49
CA ASP A 115 -25.25 -10.71 -31.88
C ASP A 115 -26.29 -10.28 -30.82
N SER A 116 -26.50 -8.95 -30.84
CA SER A 116 -27.72 -8.24 -30.47
C SER A 116 -28.08 -8.04 -28.99
N ARG A 117 -27.57 -6.91 -28.46
CA ARG A 117 -28.40 -5.90 -27.76
C ARG A 117 -29.53 -5.44 -28.71
N PRO A 118 -30.73 -4.94 -28.27
CA PRO A 118 -30.75 -3.72 -27.45
C PRO A 118 -31.98 -3.41 -26.54
N HIS A 119 -31.70 -2.51 -25.58
CA HIS A 119 -32.50 -1.37 -25.11
C HIS A 119 -33.97 -1.53 -24.71
N LYS A 120 -34.29 -1.07 -23.49
CA LYS A 120 -35.21 0.07 -23.33
C LYS A 120 -35.06 0.80 -21.98
N VAL A 121 -34.82 2.10 -22.11
CA VAL A 121 -34.86 3.16 -21.09
C VAL A 121 -36.31 3.62 -20.88
N LYS A 122 -36.60 4.16 -19.68
CA LYS A 122 -37.62 5.16 -19.26
C LYS A 122 -38.31 4.65 -17.97
N THR A 123 -38.53 5.43 -16.91
CA THR A 123 -38.74 6.88 -16.80
C THR A 123 -38.63 7.30 -15.33
N GLU A 124 -38.13 8.50 -15.10
CA GLU A 124 -38.14 9.25 -13.83
C GLU A 124 -39.57 9.53 -13.33
N LYS A 125 -39.75 9.63 -12.00
CA LYS A 125 -40.50 10.72 -11.35
C LYS A 125 -39.99 10.98 -9.92
N THR A 126 -39.48 12.18 -9.71
CA THR A 126 -39.33 12.86 -8.42
C THR A 126 -40.69 13.37 -7.91
N PRO A 127 -40.84 13.66 -6.60
CA PRO A 127 -41.11 15.06 -6.26
C PRO A 127 -40.43 15.60 -4.97
N VAL A 128 -39.85 16.80 -5.13
CA VAL A 128 -40.04 18.06 -4.37
C VAL A 128 -40.10 18.09 -2.81
N ILE A 129 -38.97 18.55 -2.22
CA ILE A 129 -38.72 19.67 -1.27
C ILE A 129 -39.65 19.93 -0.05
N SER A 130 -39.12 19.79 1.17
CA SER A 130 -38.80 20.88 2.16
C SER A 130 -38.93 20.47 3.63
N LYS A 131 -37.85 20.67 4.41
CA LYS A 131 -37.76 21.69 5.49
C LYS A 131 -36.44 21.56 6.25
N SER A 132 -35.71 22.67 6.24
CA SER A 132 -34.57 22.96 7.11
C SER A 132 -35.03 23.09 8.57
N ARG A 133 -34.29 22.46 9.49
CA ARG A 133 -34.02 23.06 10.80
C ARG A 133 -32.72 22.53 11.40
N SER A 134 -31.77 23.45 11.51
CA SER A 134 -30.53 23.35 12.25
C SER A 134 -30.76 22.87 13.69
N ARG A 135 -29.96 21.90 14.12
CA ARG A 135 -29.50 21.76 15.50
C ARG A 135 -28.10 21.14 15.47
N ASN A 136 -27.12 21.98 15.79
CA ASN A 136 -25.78 21.56 16.19
C ASN A 136 -25.87 20.63 17.41
N GLY A 137 -25.04 19.58 17.39
CA GLY A 137 -24.79 18.72 18.54
C GLY A 137 -24.83 17.24 18.17
N ARG A 138 -23.66 16.59 18.26
CA ARG A 138 -23.37 15.14 18.04
C ARG A 138 -22.99 14.76 16.61
N ARG A 139 -21.71 14.97 16.29
CA ARG A 139 -20.96 14.16 15.31
C ARG A 139 -19.64 13.67 15.90
N PHE A 140 -19.71 13.04 17.08
CA PHE A 140 -19.00 11.78 17.24
C PHE A 140 -20.05 10.73 16.89
N ALA A 141 -20.22 10.50 15.58
CA ALA A 141 -20.88 9.29 15.15
C ALA A 141 -20.00 8.17 15.70
N ALA A 142 -20.49 7.50 16.75
CA ALA A 142 -19.97 6.21 17.14
C ALA A 142 -19.81 5.42 15.85
N TRP A 143 -18.56 5.12 15.51
CA TRP A 143 -18.24 4.15 14.51
C TRP A 143 -18.84 2.85 15.04
N SER A 144 -20.11 2.63 14.70
CA SER A 144 -20.77 1.36 14.92
C SER A 144 -19.98 0.42 14.04
N ALA A 145 -19.11 -0.35 14.66
CA ALA A 145 -18.43 -1.47 14.04
C ALA A 145 -19.52 -2.36 13.47
N SER A 146 -19.82 -2.18 12.18
CA SER A 146 -20.56 -3.17 11.43
C SER A 146 -19.62 -4.36 11.38
N GLU A 147 -19.96 -5.39 12.13
CA GLU A 147 -19.32 -6.70 12.05
C GLU A 147 -19.61 -7.28 10.67
N THR A 148 -18.90 -6.81 9.65
CA THR A 148 -18.68 -7.55 8.42
C THR A 148 -17.66 -8.61 8.76
N GLU A 149 -18.09 -9.87 8.88
CA GLU A 149 -17.21 -11.04 9.01
C GLU A 149 -16.18 -11.03 7.87
N ASP A 150 -14.99 -10.48 8.14
CA ASP A 150 -13.81 -10.64 7.31
C ASP A 150 -13.33 -12.08 7.45
N LYS A 151 -13.55 -12.87 6.40
CA LYS A 151 -12.87 -14.14 6.16
C LYS A 151 -11.61 -13.93 5.34
N ALA A 152 -10.76 -13.02 5.81
CA ALA A 152 -9.32 -13.04 5.57
C ALA A 152 -8.64 -13.41 6.88
N GLY A 153 -7.67 -14.32 6.86
CA GLY A 153 -7.02 -14.86 8.05
C GLY A 153 -6.15 -13.90 8.87
N ILE A 154 -6.51 -12.61 8.95
CA ILE A 154 -6.01 -11.68 9.97
C ILE A 154 -7.12 -11.60 11.01
N SER A 155 -6.88 -12.14 12.20
CA SER A 155 -7.86 -12.06 13.28
C SER A 155 -8.22 -10.59 13.53
N LYS A 156 -9.50 -10.32 13.82
CA LYS A 156 -9.97 -9.01 14.29
C LYS A 156 -9.50 -8.71 15.72
N ASP A 157 -8.36 -9.28 16.10
CA ASP A 157 -7.84 -9.14 17.44
C ASP A 157 -7.33 -7.71 17.62
N PRO A 158 -7.64 -7.07 18.75
CA PRO A 158 -7.09 -5.76 19.07
C PRO A 158 -5.56 -5.79 19.04
N ILE A 159 -4.94 -4.74 18.48
CA ILE A 159 -3.50 -4.57 18.52
C ILE A 159 -3.11 -4.01 19.89
N ALA A 160 -2.36 -4.79 20.66
CA ALA A 160 -1.86 -4.36 21.96
C ALA A 160 -0.61 -3.50 21.83
N ILE A 161 -0.59 -2.36 22.52
CA ILE A 161 0.62 -1.56 22.73
C ILE A 161 1.33 -2.14 23.96
N ILE A 162 2.44 -2.86 23.73
CA ILE A 162 3.20 -3.54 24.79
C ILE A 162 4.42 -2.75 25.29
N GLY A 163 4.73 -1.61 24.67
CA GLY A 163 5.85 -0.76 25.03
C GLY A 163 5.75 0.62 24.40
N MET A 164 6.34 1.61 25.06
CA MET A 164 6.39 2.99 24.59
C MET A 164 7.67 3.65 25.13
N SER A 165 8.34 4.41 24.27
CA SER A 165 9.44 5.31 24.61
C SER A 165 9.23 6.62 23.85
N GLY A 166 9.82 7.71 24.34
CA GLY A 166 9.70 9.00 23.67
C GLY A 166 10.41 10.12 24.38
N ARG A 167 10.91 11.07 23.60
CA ARG A 167 11.44 12.37 24.04
C ARG A 167 10.54 13.47 23.48
N TYR A 168 10.24 14.46 24.30
CA TYR A 168 9.35 15.57 23.98
C TYR A 168 9.95 16.89 24.49
N PRO A 169 9.45 18.05 24.05
CA PRO A 169 9.91 19.34 24.56
C PRO A 169 9.84 19.39 26.10
N GLN A 170 10.97 19.75 26.73
CA GLN A 170 11.14 19.76 28.18
C GLN A 170 10.81 18.42 28.88
N ALA A 171 10.92 17.29 28.17
CA ALA A 171 10.65 15.96 28.72
C ALA A 171 11.52 14.88 28.05
N LYS A 172 12.56 14.45 28.77
CA LYS A 172 13.49 13.41 28.29
C LYS A 172 12.92 11.99 28.29
N ASN A 173 11.76 11.78 28.93
CA ASN A 173 11.09 10.49 29.06
C ASN A 173 9.58 10.69 29.30
N LEU A 174 8.84 9.57 29.31
CA LEU A 174 7.38 9.56 29.45
C LEU A 174 6.91 10.06 30.81
N GLU A 175 7.69 9.84 31.87
CA GLU A 175 7.37 10.33 33.21
C GLU A 175 7.40 11.86 33.24
N ALA A 176 8.46 12.48 32.71
CA ALA A 176 8.54 13.93 32.61
C ALA A 176 7.45 14.50 31.69
N TYR A 177 7.15 13.81 30.58
CA TYR A 177 6.07 14.22 29.68
C TYR A 177 4.71 14.20 30.39
N TRP A 178 4.43 13.16 31.18
CA TRP A 178 3.21 13.05 31.95
C TRP A 178 3.07 14.15 33.00
N GLU A 179 4.16 14.51 33.69
CA GLU A 179 4.14 15.65 34.63
C GLU A 179 3.86 16.98 33.92
N ASN A 180 4.42 17.18 32.73
CA ASN A 180 4.14 18.38 31.91
C ASN A 180 2.66 18.46 31.55
N LEU A 181 2.05 17.36 31.10
CA LEU A 181 0.63 17.28 30.77
C LEU A 181 -0.26 17.55 32.00
N LYS A 182 0.04 16.88 33.12
CA LYS A 182 -0.72 17.00 34.37
C LYS A 182 -0.70 18.41 34.94
N SER A 183 0.44 19.09 34.80
CA SER A 183 0.61 20.49 35.25
C SER A 183 0.12 21.54 34.24
N GLY A 184 -0.30 21.12 33.03
CA GLY A 184 -0.70 22.06 31.97
C GLY A 184 0.46 22.95 31.50
N ARG A 185 1.69 22.44 31.54
CA ARG A 185 2.90 23.21 31.24
C ARG A 185 2.96 23.60 29.77
N ASP A 186 3.12 24.89 29.50
CA ASP A 186 3.51 25.40 28.18
C ASP A 186 5.00 25.13 27.95
N CYS A 187 5.30 24.31 26.94
CA CYS A 187 6.67 23.91 26.58
C CYS A 187 7.19 24.66 25.33
N ILE A 188 6.48 25.69 24.87
CA ILE A 188 6.89 26.51 23.74
C ILE A 188 7.92 27.54 24.19
N VAL A 189 9.05 27.57 23.48
CA VAL A 189 10.17 28.47 23.74
C VAL A 189 10.61 29.14 22.43
N GLU A 190 11.47 30.15 22.53
CA GLU A 190 12.11 30.72 21.34
C GLU A 190 13.06 29.69 20.71
N ILE A 191 13.29 29.79 19.39
CA ILE A 191 14.25 28.94 18.69
C ILE A 191 15.62 28.99 19.40
N PRO A 192 16.15 27.85 19.87
CA PRO A 192 17.44 27.81 20.53
C PRO A 192 18.56 28.26 19.57
N LYS A 193 19.54 29.01 20.09
CA LYS A 193 20.70 29.48 19.29
C LYS A 193 21.50 28.34 18.66
N GLU A 194 21.48 27.16 19.27
CA GLU A 194 22.12 25.94 18.75
C GLU A 194 21.49 25.46 17.43
N ARG A 195 20.22 25.82 17.16
CA ARG A 195 19.57 25.54 15.88
C ARG A 195 20.00 26.56 14.83
N TRP A 196 19.64 27.82 15.06
CA TRP A 196 20.08 28.97 14.26
C TRP A 196 19.78 30.28 15.03
N PRO A 197 20.53 31.36 14.75
CA PRO A 197 20.24 32.67 15.32
C PRO A 197 18.94 33.25 14.78
N LEU A 198 18.23 34.04 15.61
CA LEU A 198 17.05 34.80 15.19
C LEU A 198 17.41 36.00 14.31
N GLU A 199 18.63 36.53 14.45
CA GLU A 199 19.15 37.62 13.64
C GLU A 199 19.16 37.22 12.16
N GLY A 200 18.53 38.02 11.31
CA GLY A 200 18.37 37.70 9.88
C GLY A 200 17.29 36.65 9.57
N PHE A 201 16.73 35.96 10.57
CA PHE A 201 15.66 34.97 10.40
C PHE A 201 14.27 35.51 10.77
N PHE A 202 14.14 36.22 11.89
CA PHE A 202 12.85 36.65 12.43
C PHE A 202 12.52 38.10 12.07
N HIS A 203 11.26 38.38 11.75
CA HIS A 203 10.71 39.73 11.60
C HIS A 203 9.28 39.81 12.16
N PRO A 204 8.96 40.74 13.08
CA PRO A 204 7.68 40.74 13.80
C PRO A 204 6.47 41.09 12.91
N HIS A 205 6.67 41.87 11.86
CA HIS A 205 5.60 42.22 10.91
C HIS A 205 5.49 41.17 9.81
N VAL A 206 4.30 40.57 9.68
CA VAL A 206 4.02 39.45 8.76
C VAL A 206 4.32 39.81 7.29
N GLU A 207 3.83 40.95 6.82
CA GLU A 207 4.00 41.37 5.41
C GLU A 207 5.48 41.63 5.07
N GLU A 208 6.20 42.29 5.96
CA GLU A 208 7.64 42.52 5.82
C GLU A 208 8.46 41.23 5.93
N ALA A 209 8.06 40.32 6.82
CA ALA A 209 8.70 39.01 6.93
C ALA A 209 8.59 38.24 5.62
N VAL A 210 7.39 38.16 5.05
CA VAL A 210 7.13 37.44 3.79
C VAL A 210 7.89 38.09 2.63
N THR A 211 7.87 39.42 2.52
CA THR A 211 8.60 40.11 1.43
C THR A 211 10.12 39.98 1.54
N GLN A 212 10.66 39.86 2.75
CA GLN A 212 12.10 39.66 2.99
C GLN A 212 12.54 38.20 3.06
N GLY A 213 11.62 37.23 2.89
CA GLY A 213 11.94 35.80 3.03
C GLY A 213 12.29 35.38 4.47
N LYS A 214 11.82 36.13 5.47
CA LYS A 214 12.00 35.88 6.91
C LYS A 214 10.76 35.20 7.50
N SER A 215 10.91 34.64 8.69
CA SER A 215 9.81 34.12 9.49
C SER A 215 9.21 35.19 10.39
N TYR A 216 7.89 35.23 10.49
CA TYR A 216 7.18 36.02 11.50
C TYR A 216 6.91 35.24 12.80
N SER A 217 7.39 34.00 12.89
CA SER A 217 7.36 33.20 14.11
C SER A 217 8.78 32.81 14.53
N LYS A 218 9.04 32.89 15.83
CA LYS A 218 10.29 32.45 16.47
C LYS A 218 10.06 31.41 17.56
N TRP A 219 8.86 30.85 17.65
CA TRP A 219 8.42 30.01 18.75
C TRP A 219 8.26 28.55 18.31
N GLY A 220 8.63 27.61 19.17
CA GLY A 220 8.46 26.17 18.94
C GLY A 220 8.74 25.33 20.18
N GLY A 221 8.33 24.07 20.15
CA GLY A 221 8.75 23.06 21.12
C GLY A 221 9.97 22.33 20.61
N PHE A 222 11.08 22.37 21.36
CA PHE A 222 12.35 21.78 20.93
C PHE A 222 12.78 20.65 21.85
N LEU A 223 13.36 19.60 21.26
CA LEU A 223 14.01 18.55 22.02
C LEU A 223 15.37 19.05 22.53
N ASP A 224 15.61 18.86 23.83
CA ASP A 224 16.93 18.98 24.43
C ASP A 224 17.82 17.85 23.92
N GLY A 225 19.12 18.13 23.70
CA GLY A 225 20.08 17.11 23.28
C GLY A 225 19.68 16.41 21.97
N PHE A 226 19.12 17.16 21.01
CA PHE A 226 18.60 16.59 19.77
C PHE A 226 19.68 15.94 18.91
N ALA A 227 20.94 16.37 19.07
CA ALA A 227 22.10 15.84 18.37
C ALA A 227 22.88 14.81 19.20
N ASP A 228 22.43 14.49 20.42
CA ASP A 228 23.07 13.51 21.29
C ASP A 228 22.85 12.08 20.76
N PHE A 229 23.92 11.31 20.72
CA PHE A 229 23.90 9.93 20.24
C PHE A 229 25.07 9.14 20.82
N ASP A 230 24.84 7.88 21.18
CA ASP A 230 25.89 6.93 21.57
C ASP A 230 26.22 6.02 20.37
N PRO A 231 27.15 6.42 19.48
CA PRO A 231 27.40 5.68 18.25
C PRO A 231 28.02 4.30 18.51
N LEU A 232 28.79 4.14 19.59
CA LEU A 232 29.47 2.89 19.89
C LEU A 232 28.48 1.81 20.34
N PHE A 233 27.41 2.18 21.05
CA PHE A 233 26.32 1.26 21.39
C PHE A 233 25.68 0.64 20.15
N PHE A 234 25.55 1.42 19.07
CA PHE A 234 24.98 0.97 17.78
C PHE A 234 26.01 0.41 16.79
N ASN A 235 27.27 0.20 17.21
CA ASN A 235 28.38 -0.20 16.33
C ASN A 235 28.60 0.74 15.13
N ILE A 236 28.30 2.02 15.29
CA ILE A 236 28.51 3.08 14.30
C ILE A 236 29.78 3.83 14.65
N SER A 237 30.59 4.18 13.64
CA SER A 237 31.81 4.96 13.90
C SER A 237 31.43 6.42 14.26
N PRO A 238 32.18 7.12 15.15
CA PRO A 238 31.90 8.52 15.46
C PRO A 238 31.90 9.42 14.22
N ARG A 239 32.71 9.10 13.21
CA ARG A 239 32.77 9.83 11.94
C ARG A 239 31.47 9.71 11.14
N GLU A 240 30.89 8.51 11.11
CA GLU A 240 29.63 8.25 10.43
C GLU A 240 28.45 8.89 11.18
N ALA A 241 28.44 8.82 12.51
CA ALA A 241 27.40 9.42 13.34
C ALA A 241 27.25 10.94 13.15
N VAL A 242 28.36 11.65 12.88
CA VAL A 242 28.32 13.10 12.59
C VAL A 242 27.59 13.39 11.27
N SER A 243 27.68 12.50 10.28
CA SER A 243 26.96 12.65 9.00
C SER A 243 25.51 12.17 9.03
N MET A 244 25.09 11.44 10.07
CA MET A 244 23.73 10.96 10.21
C MET A 244 22.78 12.09 10.63
N ASP A 245 21.57 12.08 10.06
CA ASP A 245 20.51 12.99 10.47
C ASP A 245 20.20 12.75 11.96
N PRO A 246 20.16 13.80 12.81
CA PRO A 246 19.75 13.67 14.21
C PRO A 246 18.42 12.94 14.41
N GLN A 247 17.48 13.02 13.47
CA GLN A 247 16.20 12.31 13.53
C GLN A 247 16.37 10.80 13.45
N GLU A 248 17.26 10.32 12.59
CA GLU A 248 17.60 8.89 12.50
C GLU A 248 18.30 8.42 13.78
N ARG A 249 19.22 9.22 14.30
CA ARG A 249 19.93 8.95 15.57
C ARG A 249 19.01 8.90 16.77
N LEU A 250 17.99 9.76 16.82
CA LEU A 250 16.97 9.74 17.88
C LEU A 250 16.03 8.54 17.75
N PHE A 251 15.76 8.07 16.52
CA PHE A 251 14.88 6.93 16.28
C PHE A 251 15.54 5.58 16.65
N LEU A 252 16.86 5.48 16.55
CA LEU A 252 17.60 4.27 16.92
C LEU A 252 17.66 4.03 18.44
N GLN A 253 17.55 5.10 19.25
CA GLN A 253 17.62 5.07 20.71
C GLN A 253 16.32 4.61 21.37
#